data_AF-A0A8R1EGQ4-F1
#
_entry.id   AF-A0A8R1EGQ4-F1
#
_cell.length_a   1.000
_cell.length_b   1.000
_cell.length_c   1.000
_cell.angle_alpha   90.00
_cell.angle_beta   90.00
_cell.angle_gamma   90.00
#
_symmetry.space_group_name_H-M   'P 1'
#
loop_
_entity.id
_entity.type
_entity.pdbx_description
1 polymer ?
#
loop_
_entity_poly.entity_id
_entity_poly.type
_entity_poly.pdbx_seq_one_letter_code
_entity_poly.pdbx_strand_id
1 'polypeptide(L)'
;MYANQTPTEAYRGAMTIARELTLEKRDGEVLLVQRPARELEHARTPVLSLQNASIRQVSEQLNTLRLVNYEIYAEWASDQSVQFALRSGADNETLIGVDASQNEVYVDRSRSGISDFHEHFLGRHAAGLKAVDSNQHMRIYVDYSSVEVFANDGQAVITDMIYPDAGSMGISVQSQNKDLVFASLHIYELSPIRVEGAIEAGGTKFVCGVGNERGEIEDWCSFPTEHPETTLAKVIDYFRDKGVAAIGIGSFGPIDLQPGSPTYGYITTTPKPGWGNCNVIGLLKREFPVPFGWDTDVNAAALGEVTWGAAKGLDHCVYYTIGTGVGIGLVAGGKRVHGLLHPEGGHIRTRRHPEDHFAGLCPYHGDCLEGMAAGPAIQARWQSPGSELPTDHPAWE
;
A
#
# COMPACT_ATOMS: atom_id res chain seq x y z
N MET A 1 -32.49 -21.31 4.20
CA MET A 1 -31.32 -20.55 3.72
C MET A 1 -30.85 -19.68 4.88
N TYR A 2 -29.64 -19.91 5.39
CA TYR A 2 -29.14 -19.28 6.62
C TYR A 2 -28.59 -17.86 6.43
N ALA A 3 -28.61 -17.33 5.20
CA ALA A 3 -28.01 -16.04 4.83
C ALA A 3 -28.51 -14.84 5.66
N ASN A 4 -29.71 -14.93 6.25
CA ASN A 4 -30.30 -13.88 7.08
C ASN A 4 -30.15 -14.10 8.60
N GLN A 5 -29.49 -15.18 9.02
CA GLN A 5 -29.40 -15.62 10.42
C GLN A 5 -27.94 -15.72 10.90
N THR A 6 -27.02 -15.00 10.25
CA THR A 6 -25.59 -15.04 10.57
C THR A 6 -25.31 -14.45 11.96
N PRO A 7 -24.27 -14.93 12.68
CA PRO A 7 -23.93 -14.50 14.05
C PRO A 7 -23.18 -13.15 14.07
N THR A 8 -23.57 -12.21 13.20
CA THR A 8 -22.88 -10.94 12.95
C THR A 8 -23.82 -9.78 13.25
N GLU A 9 -23.37 -8.80 14.04
CA GLU A 9 -24.22 -7.69 14.52
C GLU A 9 -24.27 -6.50 13.54
N ALA A 10 -23.13 -6.12 12.95
CA ALA A 10 -22.99 -4.89 12.15
C ALA A 10 -23.00 -5.10 10.63
N TYR A 11 -22.80 -6.32 10.15
CA TYR A 11 -22.80 -6.69 8.73
C TYR A 11 -23.55 -8.01 8.55
N ARG A 12 -24.14 -8.24 7.37
CA ARG A 12 -24.85 -9.49 7.05
C ARG A 12 -24.43 -10.00 5.68
N GLY A 13 -24.00 -11.26 5.65
CA GLY A 13 -23.41 -11.89 4.47
C GLY A 13 -21.97 -11.48 4.22
N ALA A 14 -21.30 -12.21 3.34
CA ALA A 14 -20.07 -11.78 2.68
C ALA A 14 -20.35 -11.67 1.18
N MET A 15 -19.75 -10.67 0.52
CA MET A 15 -19.68 -10.68 -0.93
C MET A 15 -18.62 -11.70 -1.33
N THR A 16 -18.96 -12.55 -2.30
CA THR A 16 -17.95 -13.38 -2.98
C THR A 16 -16.92 -12.48 -3.63
N ILE A 17 -15.69 -12.94 -3.74
CA ILE A 17 -14.63 -12.27 -4.48
C ILE A 17 -15.10 -12.03 -5.92
N ALA A 18 -14.66 -10.91 -6.50
CA ALA A 18 -14.92 -10.62 -7.90
C ALA A 18 -14.33 -11.75 -8.76
N ARG A 19 -15.12 -12.24 -9.72
CA ARG A 19 -14.75 -13.36 -10.59
C ARG A 19 -15.17 -13.13 -12.03
N GLU A 20 -14.37 -13.64 -12.94
CA GLU A 20 -14.66 -13.73 -14.36
C GLU A 20 -15.35 -15.06 -14.68
N LEU A 21 -16.47 -15.00 -15.40
CA LEU A 21 -17.22 -16.17 -15.84
C LEU A 21 -17.01 -16.38 -17.33
N THR A 22 -16.62 -17.59 -17.71
CA THR A 22 -16.36 -17.96 -19.10
C THR A 22 -17.02 -19.30 -19.42
N LEU A 23 -17.43 -19.49 -20.68
CA LEU A 23 -17.85 -20.80 -21.19
C LEU A 23 -16.70 -21.38 -22.00
N GLU A 24 -16.20 -22.54 -21.59
CA GLU A 24 -15.08 -23.23 -22.23
C GLU A 24 -15.49 -24.61 -22.72
N LYS A 25 -14.93 -25.05 -23.85
CA LYS A 25 -15.12 -26.41 -24.34
C LYS A 25 -13.93 -27.28 -23.95
N ARG A 26 -14.13 -28.26 -23.08
CA ARG A 26 -13.11 -29.25 -22.66
C ARG A 26 -13.64 -30.66 -22.91
N ASP A 27 -12.87 -31.49 -23.60
CA ASP A 27 -13.24 -32.87 -23.97
C ASP A 27 -14.60 -33.00 -24.66
N GLY A 28 -14.95 -32.01 -25.48
CA GLY A 28 -16.22 -31.99 -26.21
C GLY A 28 -17.40 -31.40 -25.45
N GLU A 29 -17.29 -31.17 -24.14
CA GLU A 29 -18.34 -30.61 -23.29
C GLU A 29 -18.14 -29.12 -23.03
N VAL A 30 -19.24 -28.37 -22.96
CA VAL A 30 -19.22 -26.95 -22.57
C VAL A 30 -19.30 -26.86 -21.05
N LEU A 31 -18.34 -26.18 -20.45
CA LEU A 31 -18.20 -25.96 -19.02
C LEU A 31 -18.32 -24.48 -18.70
N LEU A 32 -19.03 -24.15 -17.63
CA LEU A 32 -18.92 -22.83 -17.00
C LEU A 32 -17.67 -22.84 -16.11
N VAL A 33 -16.72 -21.98 -16.44
CA VAL A 33 -15.48 -21.81 -15.70
C VAL A 33 -15.50 -20.45 -15.02
N GLN A 34 -15.16 -20.42 -13.73
CA GLN A 34 -15.16 -19.21 -12.91
C GLN A 34 -13.78 -18.96 -12.34
N ARG A 35 -13.13 -17.85 -12.69
CA ARG A 35 -11.79 -17.51 -12.19
C ARG A 35 -11.83 -16.27 -11.32
N PRO A 36 -10.99 -16.16 -10.28
CA PRO A 36 -10.83 -14.90 -9.55
C PRO A 36 -10.43 -13.78 -10.53
N ALA A 37 -10.98 -12.59 -10.33
CA ALA A 37 -10.62 -11.41 -11.12
C ALA A 37 -9.13 -11.12 -10.97
N ARG A 38 -8.45 -10.82 -12.09
CA ARG A 38 -7.00 -10.55 -12.12
C ARG A 38 -6.59 -9.35 -11.26
N GLU A 39 -7.50 -8.42 -10.99
CA GLU A 39 -7.24 -7.25 -10.16
C GLU A 39 -6.90 -7.62 -8.71
N LEU A 40 -7.35 -8.80 -8.24
CA LEU A 40 -7.02 -9.34 -6.92
C LEU A 40 -5.51 -9.64 -6.77
N GLU A 41 -4.79 -9.81 -7.88
CA GLU A 41 -3.35 -10.08 -7.84
C GLU A 41 -2.56 -8.88 -7.28
N HIS A 42 -3.07 -7.66 -7.40
CA HIS A 42 -2.42 -6.47 -6.84
C HIS A 42 -2.42 -6.43 -5.31
N ALA A 43 -3.37 -7.12 -4.67
CA ALA A 43 -3.46 -7.24 -3.21
C ALA A 43 -2.46 -8.26 -2.61
N ARG A 44 -1.73 -9.00 -3.46
CA ARG A 44 -0.81 -10.05 -3.02
C ARG A 44 0.48 -9.47 -2.44
N THR A 45 0.83 -9.94 -1.25
CA THR A 45 2.16 -9.85 -0.67
C THR A 45 2.73 -11.28 -0.53
N PRO A 46 3.81 -11.65 -1.23
CA PRO A 46 4.37 -13.00 -1.17
C PRO A 46 4.83 -13.39 0.24
N VAL A 47 4.37 -14.55 0.74
CA VAL A 47 4.74 -15.09 2.05
C VAL A 47 5.54 -16.38 1.93
N LEU A 48 5.09 -17.31 1.08
CA LEU A 48 5.74 -18.60 0.87
C LEU A 48 5.70 -18.95 -0.61
N SER A 49 6.81 -19.48 -1.11
CA SER A 49 6.92 -19.97 -2.48
C SER A 49 7.83 -21.19 -2.51
N LEU A 50 7.24 -22.35 -2.79
CA LEU A 50 7.92 -23.63 -2.85
C LEU A 50 7.71 -24.26 -4.22
N GLN A 51 8.74 -24.94 -4.71
CA GLN A 51 8.76 -25.62 -6.01
C GLN A 51 9.31 -27.03 -5.79
N ASN A 52 8.64 -28.03 -6.36
CA ASN A 52 9.00 -29.46 -6.22
C ASN A 52 9.28 -29.87 -4.76
N ALA A 53 8.38 -29.49 -3.84
CA ALA A 53 8.57 -29.67 -2.41
C ALA A 53 7.77 -30.87 -1.89
N SER A 54 8.37 -31.70 -1.05
CA SER A 54 7.67 -32.80 -0.38
C SER A 54 6.63 -32.27 0.60
N ILE A 55 5.57 -33.03 0.83
CA ILE A 55 4.52 -32.69 1.80
C ILE A 55 5.09 -32.42 3.20
N ARG A 56 6.17 -33.11 3.59
CA ARG A 56 6.85 -32.87 4.85
C ARG A 56 7.44 -31.45 4.91
N GLN A 57 8.18 -31.04 3.88
CA GLN A 57 8.76 -29.70 3.81
C GLN A 57 7.66 -28.62 3.81
N VAL A 58 6.59 -28.84 3.04
CA VAL A 58 5.44 -27.93 3.03
C VAL A 58 4.81 -27.84 4.42
N SER A 59 4.52 -28.97 5.06
CA SER A 59 3.92 -29.02 6.41
C SER A 59 4.78 -28.28 7.45
N GLU A 60 6.11 -28.48 7.43
CA GLU A 60 7.04 -27.78 8.31
C GLU A 60 6.98 -26.26 8.12
N GLN A 61 6.87 -25.76 6.87
CA GLN A 61 6.71 -24.33 6.60
C GLN A 61 5.34 -23.80 7.03
N LEU A 62 4.24 -24.44 6.62
CA LEU A 62 2.88 -23.98 6.91
C LEU A 62 2.59 -23.89 8.40
N ASN A 63 3.08 -24.83 9.21
CA ASN A 63 2.88 -24.83 10.66
C ASN A 63 3.47 -23.60 11.37
N THR A 64 4.40 -22.89 10.73
CA THR A 64 4.98 -21.65 11.27
C THR A 64 4.15 -20.40 10.94
N LEU A 65 3.30 -20.47 9.90
CA LEU A 65 2.53 -19.33 9.44
C LEU A 65 1.35 -19.04 10.37
N ARG A 66 1.05 -17.75 10.53
CA ARG A 66 -0.14 -17.24 11.23
C ARG A 66 -0.74 -16.13 10.39
N LEU A 67 -1.81 -16.44 9.65
CA LEU A 67 -2.44 -15.50 8.70
C LEU A 67 -3.96 -15.47 8.90
N VAL A 68 -4.57 -14.35 8.53
CA VAL A 68 -6.04 -14.20 8.50
C VAL A 68 -6.53 -14.17 7.06
N ASN A 69 -6.01 -13.22 6.27
CA ASN A 69 -6.42 -12.98 4.89
C ASN A 69 -5.30 -13.43 3.96
N TYR A 70 -5.54 -14.45 3.15
CA TYR A 70 -4.50 -15.01 2.30
C TYR A 70 -5.07 -15.79 1.12
N GLU A 71 -4.24 -15.91 0.10
CA GLU A 71 -4.43 -16.80 -1.03
C GLU A 71 -3.44 -17.96 -0.93
N ILE A 72 -3.92 -19.19 -1.09
CA ILE A 72 -3.09 -20.38 -1.36
C ILE A 72 -3.28 -20.75 -2.82
N TYR A 73 -2.18 -20.99 -3.52
CA TYR A 73 -2.17 -21.66 -4.81
C TYR A 73 -1.27 -22.89 -4.74
N ALA A 74 -1.80 -24.06 -5.08
CA ALA A 74 -1.07 -25.31 -4.99
C ALA A 74 -1.34 -26.21 -6.20
N GLU A 75 -0.29 -26.94 -6.60
CA GLU A 75 -0.31 -27.89 -7.70
C GLU A 75 0.38 -29.19 -7.30
N TRP A 76 -0.25 -30.32 -7.60
CA TRP A 76 0.29 -31.66 -7.32
C TRP A 76 -0.29 -32.68 -8.30
N ALA A 77 0.19 -33.92 -8.26
CA ALA A 77 -0.28 -35.00 -9.12
C ALA A 77 -1.79 -35.28 -8.92
N SER A 78 -2.54 -35.41 -10.01
CA SER A 78 -4.01 -35.45 -9.98
C SER A 78 -4.62 -36.70 -9.32
N ASP A 79 -3.83 -37.76 -9.16
CA ASP A 79 -4.25 -39.01 -8.53
C ASP A 79 -4.12 -39.02 -7.00
N GLN A 80 -3.68 -37.91 -6.39
CA GLN A 80 -3.45 -37.81 -4.95
C GLN A 80 -4.47 -36.89 -4.25
N SER A 81 -4.99 -37.37 -3.11
CA SER A 81 -5.81 -36.54 -2.22
C SER A 81 -4.94 -35.64 -1.32
N VAL A 82 -5.33 -34.37 -1.19
CA VAL A 82 -4.68 -33.37 -0.34
C VAL A 82 -5.73 -32.63 0.46
N GLN A 83 -5.46 -32.40 1.74
CA GLN A 83 -6.31 -31.65 2.65
C GLN A 83 -5.52 -30.56 3.37
N PHE A 84 -5.99 -29.33 3.27
CA PHE A 84 -5.57 -28.21 4.08
C PHE A 84 -6.51 -28.06 5.29
N ALA A 85 -5.94 -27.77 6.46
CA ALA A 85 -6.68 -27.25 7.60
C ALA A 85 -6.34 -25.77 7.75
N LEU A 86 -7.36 -24.93 7.61
CA LEU A 86 -7.27 -23.48 7.53
C LEU A 86 -8.02 -22.84 8.68
N ARG A 87 -7.59 -21.64 9.07
CA ARG A 87 -8.13 -20.94 10.25
C ARG A 87 -8.20 -21.88 11.44
N SER A 88 -7.12 -22.63 11.65
CA SER A 88 -7.01 -23.63 12.71
C SER A 88 -6.61 -22.98 14.03
N GLY A 89 -7.30 -23.35 15.11
CA GLY A 89 -7.03 -22.97 16.49
C GLY A 89 -6.94 -24.19 17.40
N ALA A 90 -7.20 -24.00 18.70
CA ALA A 90 -7.21 -25.10 19.66
C ALA A 90 -8.38 -26.08 19.39
N ASP A 91 -9.57 -25.54 19.11
CA ASP A 91 -10.80 -26.32 19.05
C ASP A 91 -11.51 -26.29 17.68
N ASN A 92 -11.10 -25.37 16.78
CA ASN A 92 -11.71 -25.16 15.46
C ASN A 92 -10.70 -25.27 14.31
N GLU A 93 -11.23 -25.63 13.14
CA GLU A 93 -10.54 -25.65 11.86
C GLU A 93 -11.55 -25.72 10.73
N THR A 94 -11.18 -25.20 9.56
CA THR A 94 -11.91 -25.41 8.31
C THR A 94 -11.09 -26.32 7.43
N LEU A 95 -11.66 -27.45 7.02
CA LEU A 95 -10.94 -28.42 6.20
C LEU A 95 -11.30 -28.23 4.74
N ILE A 96 -10.29 -28.08 3.88
CA ILE A 96 -10.48 -27.86 2.44
C ILE A 96 -9.56 -28.82 1.69
N GLY A 97 -10.09 -29.54 0.71
CA GLY A 97 -9.25 -30.50 0.01
C GLY A 97 -9.83 -31.03 -1.27
N VAL A 98 -9.06 -31.91 -1.89
CA VAL A 98 -9.48 -32.75 -3.01
C VAL A 98 -9.44 -34.20 -2.56
N ASP A 99 -10.53 -34.91 -2.79
CA ASP A 99 -10.59 -36.36 -2.68
C ASP A 99 -10.49 -36.96 -4.10
N ALA A 100 -9.30 -37.46 -4.45
CA ALA A 100 -9.04 -38.07 -5.74
C ALA A 100 -9.83 -39.38 -5.95
N SER A 101 -10.21 -40.08 -4.87
CA SER A 101 -10.99 -41.33 -4.98
C SER A 101 -12.45 -41.08 -5.38
N GLN A 102 -12.97 -39.90 -5.00
CA GLN A 102 -14.33 -39.47 -5.33
C GLN A 102 -14.36 -38.46 -6.48
N ASN A 103 -13.19 -38.02 -6.97
CA ASN A 103 -13.04 -36.93 -7.94
C ASN A 103 -13.83 -35.69 -7.54
N GLU A 104 -13.58 -35.18 -6.35
CA GLU A 104 -14.27 -33.98 -5.87
C GLU A 104 -13.37 -33.05 -5.08
N VAL A 105 -13.67 -31.76 -5.15
CA VAL A 105 -13.17 -30.75 -4.22
C VAL A 105 -14.20 -30.56 -3.11
N TYR A 106 -13.76 -30.27 -1.89
CA TYR A 106 -14.66 -30.07 -0.76
C TYR A 106 -14.21 -28.97 0.20
N VAL A 107 -15.18 -28.44 0.92
CA VAL A 107 -15.04 -27.63 2.13
C VAL A 107 -15.84 -28.31 3.23
N ASP A 108 -15.19 -28.68 4.32
CA ASP A 108 -15.84 -29.17 5.54
C ASP A 108 -15.71 -28.11 6.63
N ARG A 109 -16.86 -27.50 6.95
CA ARG A 109 -17.02 -26.44 7.94
C ARG A 109 -17.62 -26.95 9.25
N SER A 110 -17.64 -28.26 9.46
CA SER A 110 -18.21 -28.87 10.67
C SER A 110 -17.51 -28.44 11.96
N ARG A 111 -16.29 -27.89 11.85
CA ARG A 111 -15.49 -27.36 12.96
C ARG A 111 -15.03 -25.92 12.74
N SER A 112 -15.69 -25.15 11.87
CA SER A 112 -15.24 -23.80 11.48
C SER A 112 -15.62 -22.68 12.48
N GLY A 113 -15.63 -22.99 13.79
CA GLY A 113 -16.01 -22.08 14.87
C GLY A 113 -17.51 -22.00 15.14
N ILE A 114 -18.10 -20.80 15.24
CA ILE A 114 -19.51 -20.61 15.60
C ILE A 114 -20.42 -21.22 14.53
N SER A 115 -21.34 -22.10 14.93
CA SER A 115 -22.11 -22.90 13.98
C SER A 115 -23.55 -23.21 14.42
N ASP A 116 -23.91 -22.89 15.66
CA ASP A 116 -25.20 -23.21 16.30
C ASP A 116 -26.33 -22.26 15.91
N PHE A 117 -26.03 -21.19 15.17
CA PHE A 117 -27.01 -20.20 14.73
C PHE A 117 -28.00 -20.73 13.67
N HIS A 118 -27.69 -21.82 12.96
CA HIS A 118 -28.62 -22.44 12.01
C HIS A 118 -28.31 -23.93 11.74
N GLU A 119 -29.34 -24.79 11.73
CA GLU A 119 -29.22 -26.25 11.56
C GLU A 119 -28.53 -26.72 10.25
N HIS A 120 -28.75 -26.03 9.13
CA HIS A 120 -28.10 -26.30 7.83
C HIS A 120 -26.74 -25.60 7.63
N PHE A 121 -26.18 -24.97 8.68
CA PHE A 121 -24.86 -24.38 8.56
C PHE A 121 -23.77 -25.45 8.60
N LEU A 122 -23.82 -26.39 9.53
CA LEU A 122 -22.81 -27.45 9.61
C LEU A 122 -22.86 -28.38 8.40
N GLY A 123 -21.69 -28.80 7.92
CA GLY A 123 -21.59 -29.87 6.93
C GLY A 123 -20.37 -29.78 6.03
N ARG A 124 -20.26 -30.81 5.19
CA ARG A 124 -19.29 -30.92 4.11
C ARG A 124 -19.97 -30.59 2.79
N HIS A 125 -19.50 -29.55 2.13
CA HIS A 125 -19.90 -29.19 0.78
C HIS A 125 -18.85 -29.70 -0.20
N ALA A 126 -19.31 -30.34 -1.27
CA ALA A 126 -18.42 -30.91 -2.28
C ALA A 126 -18.94 -30.61 -3.68
N ALA A 127 -18.01 -30.53 -4.63
CA ALA A 127 -18.28 -30.35 -6.05
C ALA A 127 -17.43 -31.32 -6.85
N GLY A 128 -18.07 -32.00 -7.81
CA GLY A 128 -17.39 -32.95 -8.69
C GLY A 128 -16.33 -32.27 -9.55
N LEU A 129 -15.18 -32.91 -9.65
CA LEU A 129 -14.07 -32.57 -10.53
C LEU A 129 -14.12 -33.49 -11.74
N LYS A 130 -13.78 -32.95 -12.90
CA LYS A 130 -13.47 -33.81 -14.03
C LYS A 130 -12.00 -34.20 -13.95
N ALA A 131 -11.70 -35.37 -14.51
CA ALA A 131 -10.33 -35.83 -14.64
C ALA A 131 -9.47 -34.79 -15.37
N VAL A 132 -8.25 -34.58 -14.88
CA VAL A 132 -7.23 -33.73 -15.49
C VAL A 132 -5.99 -34.58 -15.77
N ASP A 133 -5.39 -34.37 -16.95
CA ASP A 133 -4.39 -35.28 -17.53
C ASP A 133 -3.08 -35.39 -16.75
N SER A 134 -2.76 -34.41 -15.88
CA SER A 134 -1.48 -34.39 -15.16
C SER A 134 -1.61 -33.90 -13.72
N ASN A 135 -1.82 -32.60 -13.55
CA ASN A 135 -1.82 -31.98 -12.23
C ASN A 135 -3.21 -31.49 -11.83
N GLN A 136 -3.52 -31.70 -10.55
CA GLN A 136 -4.60 -31.01 -9.90
C GLN A 136 -4.13 -29.62 -9.49
N HIS A 137 -4.95 -28.61 -9.78
CA HIS A 137 -4.70 -27.24 -9.37
C HIS A 137 -5.76 -26.81 -8.36
N MET A 138 -5.36 -26.14 -7.28
CA MET A 138 -6.29 -25.57 -6.32
C MET A 138 -5.83 -24.19 -5.88
N ARG A 139 -6.76 -23.24 -5.97
CA ARG A 139 -6.60 -21.90 -5.41
C ARG A 139 -7.62 -21.68 -4.31
N ILE A 140 -7.19 -21.20 -3.15
CA ILE A 140 -8.04 -20.95 -1.99
C ILE A 140 -7.85 -19.50 -1.56
N TYR A 141 -8.92 -18.72 -1.51
CA TYR A 141 -8.96 -17.43 -0.83
C TYR A 141 -9.57 -17.63 0.55
N VAL A 142 -8.92 -17.08 1.56
CA VAL A 142 -9.39 -17.09 2.94
C VAL A 142 -9.47 -15.64 3.42
N ASP A 143 -10.61 -15.30 3.99
CA ASP A 143 -10.87 -14.03 4.69
C ASP A 143 -11.30 -14.33 6.14
N TYR A 144 -11.60 -13.29 6.93
CA TYR A 144 -12.06 -13.42 8.31
C TYR A 144 -13.20 -14.42 8.52
N SER A 145 -14.19 -14.40 7.61
CA SER A 145 -15.42 -15.19 7.74
C SER A 145 -15.87 -15.89 6.46
N SER A 146 -14.98 -16.01 5.47
CA SER A 146 -15.28 -16.74 4.23
C SER A 146 -14.08 -17.48 3.67
N VAL A 147 -14.38 -18.54 2.91
CA VAL A 147 -13.43 -19.28 2.10
C VAL A 147 -13.97 -19.46 0.69
N GLU A 148 -13.09 -19.30 -0.30
CA GLU A 148 -13.42 -19.53 -1.70
C GLU A 148 -12.39 -20.42 -2.36
N VAL A 149 -12.86 -21.56 -2.86
CA VAL A 149 -12.02 -22.63 -3.40
C VAL A 149 -12.29 -22.75 -4.88
N PHE A 150 -11.24 -22.62 -5.68
CA PHE A 150 -11.25 -22.77 -7.14
C PHE A 150 -10.36 -23.95 -7.50
N ALA A 151 -10.98 -25.06 -7.91
CA ALA A 151 -10.28 -26.25 -8.35
C ALA A 151 -10.22 -26.34 -9.88
N ASN A 152 -9.10 -26.84 -10.39
CA ASN A 152 -8.82 -27.02 -11.82
C ASN A 152 -9.15 -25.78 -12.65
N ASP A 153 -8.57 -24.66 -12.21
CA ASP A 153 -8.67 -23.35 -12.85
C ASP A 153 -10.13 -22.87 -12.98
N GLY A 154 -10.91 -23.05 -11.91
CA GLY A 154 -12.27 -22.56 -11.84
C GLY A 154 -13.35 -23.49 -12.40
N GLN A 155 -13.00 -24.74 -12.71
CA GLN A 155 -13.96 -25.75 -13.16
C GLN A 155 -14.97 -26.10 -12.06
N ALA A 156 -14.50 -26.23 -10.83
CA ALA A 156 -15.35 -26.41 -9.66
C ALA A 156 -15.02 -25.31 -8.65
N VAL A 157 -16.06 -24.65 -8.15
CA VAL A 157 -15.94 -23.55 -7.20
C VAL A 157 -16.86 -23.77 -6.02
N ILE A 158 -16.31 -23.63 -4.81
CA ILE A 158 -17.05 -23.65 -3.56
C ILE A 158 -16.80 -22.33 -2.84
N THR A 159 -17.87 -21.63 -2.48
CA THR A 159 -17.84 -20.40 -1.68
C THR A 159 -18.60 -20.68 -0.40
N ASP A 160 -17.95 -20.56 0.75
CA ASP A 160 -18.57 -20.84 2.05
C ASP A 160 -18.24 -19.77 3.08
N MET A 161 -19.21 -19.52 3.96
CA MET A 161 -19.00 -18.75 5.18
C MET A 161 -18.43 -19.65 6.27
N ILE A 162 -17.49 -19.10 7.05
CA ILE A 162 -16.89 -19.70 8.24
C ILE A 162 -16.90 -18.69 9.39
N TYR A 163 -16.90 -19.14 10.64
CA TYR A 163 -16.89 -18.24 11.81
C TYR A 163 -15.86 -18.67 12.85
N PRO A 164 -14.57 -18.76 12.45
CA PRO A 164 -13.50 -19.20 13.34
C PRO A 164 -13.29 -18.20 14.49
N ASP A 165 -12.66 -18.66 15.57
CA ASP A 165 -12.28 -17.77 16.65
C ASP A 165 -11.22 -16.76 16.17
N ALA A 166 -11.18 -15.59 16.81
CA ALA A 166 -10.27 -14.51 16.41
C ALA A 166 -8.79 -14.95 16.40
N GLY A 167 -8.39 -15.86 17.30
CA GLY A 167 -7.04 -16.39 17.40
C GLY A 167 -6.69 -17.54 16.45
N SER A 168 -7.66 -18.05 15.68
CA SER A 168 -7.48 -19.24 14.83
C SER A 168 -6.83 -18.86 13.50
N MET A 169 -5.50 -18.71 13.53
CA MET A 169 -4.68 -18.24 12.41
C MET A 169 -3.81 -19.34 11.79
N GLY A 170 -3.95 -20.59 12.26
CA GLY A 170 -3.14 -21.71 11.82
C GLY A 170 -3.46 -22.17 10.39
N ILE A 171 -2.42 -22.66 9.72
CA ILE A 171 -2.48 -23.29 8.41
C ILE A 171 -1.69 -24.59 8.50
N SER A 172 -2.27 -25.69 8.04
CA SER A 172 -1.55 -26.96 7.91
C SER A 172 -2.05 -27.75 6.69
N VAL A 173 -1.26 -28.74 6.28
CA VAL A 173 -1.59 -29.63 5.15
C VAL A 173 -1.30 -31.07 5.50
N GLN A 174 -2.14 -31.98 4.98
CA GLN A 174 -2.05 -33.42 5.18
C GLN A 174 -2.41 -34.15 3.88
N SER A 175 -1.86 -35.36 3.72
CA SER A 175 -2.22 -36.31 2.68
C SER A 175 -2.02 -37.73 3.22
N GLN A 176 -2.75 -38.70 2.66
CA GLN A 176 -2.53 -40.11 2.93
C GLN A 176 -1.19 -40.59 2.36
N ASN A 177 -0.73 -40.00 1.25
CA ASN A 177 0.57 -40.30 0.66
C ASN A 177 1.66 -39.41 1.29
N LYS A 178 2.56 -40.04 2.04
CA LYS A 178 3.68 -39.35 2.71
C LYS A 178 4.78 -38.91 1.76
N ASP A 179 4.82 -39.47 0.56
CA ASP A 179 5.80 -39.16 -0.48
C ASP A 179 5.25 -38.14 -1.50
N LEU A 180 4.08 -37.55 -1.22
CA LEU A 180 3.49 -36.53 -2.08
C LEU A 180 4.45 -35.34 -2.27
N VAL A 181 4.55 -34.90 -3.52
CA VAL A 181 5.31 -33.72 -3.92
C VAL A 181 4.35 -32.70 -4.52
N PHE A 182 4.41 -31.47 -4.00
CA PHE A 182 3.81 -30.31 -4.65
C PHE A 182 4.74 -29.83 -5.76
N ALA A 183 4.23 -29.80 -6.99
CA ALA A 183 4.94 -29.21 -8.13
C ALA A 183 5.19 -27.73 -7.84
N SER A 184 4.17 -27.03 -7.36
CA SER A 184 4.26 -25.66 -6.86
C SER A 184 3.33 -25.44 -5.66
N LEU A 185 3.75 -24.59 -4.72
CA LEU A 185 2.90 -24.06 -3.67
C LEU A 185 3.28 -22.61 -3.37
N HIS A 186 2.33 -21.71 -3.51
CA HIS A 186 2.47 -20.30 -3.25
C HIS A 186 1.42 -19.85 -2.23
N ILE A 187 1.86 -19.04 -1.27
CA ILE A 187 0.97 -18.34 -0.34
C ILE A 187 1.25 -16.86 -0.41
N TYR A 188 0.19 -16.09 -0.59
CA TYR A 188 0.20 -14.64 -0.56
C TYR A 188 -0.66 -14.17 0.60
N GLU A 189 -0.14 -13.30 1.45
CA GLU A 189 -0.99 -12.51 2.34
C GLU A 189 -1.76 -11.50 1.48
N LEU A 190 -3.05 -11.36 1.73
CA LEU A 190 -3.91 -10.42 1.04
C LEU A 190 -4.11 -9.21 1.93
N SER A 191 -3.45 -8.11 1.58
CA SER A 191 -3.63 -6.83 2.25
C SER A 191 -4.41 -5.90 1.33
N PRO A 192 -5.41 -5.15 1.85
CA PRO A 192 -5.98 -4.06 1.07
C PRO A 192 -4.85 -3.08 0.75
N ILE A 193 -4.70 -2.74 -0.54
CA ILE A 193 -3.81 -1.65 -0.95
C ILE A 193 -4.31 -0.40 -0.25
N ARG A 194 -3.46 0.19 0.59
CA ARG A 194 -3.82 1.43 1.28
C ARG A 194 -3.62 2.57 0.30
N VAL A 195 -4.70 3.23 -0.03
CA VAL A 195 -4.64 4.50 -0.76
C VAL A 195 -4.14 5.55 0.24
N GLU A 196 -2.95 6.05 0.05
CA GLU A 196 -2.34 7.10 0.86
C GLU A 196 -2.48 8.45 0.15
N GLY A 197 -2.90 9.48 0.88
CA GLY A 197 -2.94 10.85 0.37
C GLY A 197 -1.60 11.55 0.56
N ALA A 198 -1.21 12.38 -0.40
CA ALA A 198 -0.02 13.21 -0.33
C ALA A 198 -0.35 14.66 -0.69
N ILE A 199 0.18 15.61 0.08
CA ILE A 199 0.11 17.04 -0.19
C ILE A 199 1.52 17.60 -0.22
N GLU A 200 1.94 18.12 -1.37
CA GLU A 200 3.10 19.02 -1.47
C GLU A 200 2.58 20.45 -1.42
N ALA A 201 2.64 21.04 -0.24
CA ALA A 201 2.24 22.42 0.01
C ALA A 201 3.41 23.33 -0.37
N GLY A 202 3.44 23.78 -1.63
CA GLY A 202 4.41 24.73 -2.13
C GLY A 202 3.96 26.18 -1.98
N GLY A 203 4.94 27.09 -2.02
CA GLY A 203 4.65 28.52 -1.94
C GLY A 203 3.81 29.03 -3.11
N THR A 204 4.06 28.55 -4.33
CA THR A 204 3.41 29.05 -5.55
C THR A 204 2.24 28.17 -6.00
N LYS A 205 2.35 26.87 -5.76
CA LYS A 205 1.32 25.88 -6.09
C LYS A 205 1.24 24.83 -4.99
N PHE A 206 0.07 24.24 -4.83
CA PHE A 206 -0.12 22.98 -4.11
C PHE A 206 -0.18 21.85 -5.13
N VAL A 207 0.33 20.69 -4.73
CA VAL A 207 0.12 19.43 -5.43
C VAL A 207 -0.55 18.49 -4.45
N CYS A 208 -1.62 17.83 -4.89
CA CYS A 208 -2.27 16.77 -4.13
C CYS A 208 -2.25 15.50 -4.98
N GLY A 209 -2.00 14.36 -4.34
CA GLY A 209 -2.02 13.07 -5.01
C GLY A 209 -2.52 11.96 -4.10
N VAL A 210 -2.93 10.87 -4.73
CA VAL A 210 -3.16 9.59 -4.07
C VAL A 210 -2.25 8.54 -4.68
N GLY A 211 -1.75 7.65 -3.83
CA GLY A 211 -0.86 6.57 -4.23
C GLY A 211 -0.88 5.44 -3.21
N ASN A 212 0.09 4.54 -3.27
CA ASN A 212 0.19 3.41 -2.34
C ASN A 212 1.56 3.35 -1.65
N GLU A 213 1.74 2.40 -0.72
CA GLU A 213 3.00 2.25 0.03
C GLU A 213 4.23 1.92 -0.84
N ARG A 214 4.02 1.55 -2.11
CA ARG A 214 5.08 1.25 -3.07
C ARG A 214 5.58 2.50 -3.80
N GLY A 215 4.99 3.66 -3.55
CA GLY A 215 5.34 4.93 -4.20
C GLY A 215 4.71 5.08 -5.59
N GLU A 216 3.73 4.24 -5.93
CA GLU A 216 2.98 4.34 -7.19
C GLU A 216 1.93 5.44 -7.04
N ILE A 217 1.86 6.36 -7.99
CA ILE A 217 0.90 7.46 -8.02
C ILE A 217 -0.30 7.03 -8.87
N GLU A 218 -1.49 7.04 -8.28
CA GLU A 218 -2.73 6.64 -8.96
C GLU A 218 -3.43 7.84 -9.62
N ASP A 219 -3.50 8.96 -8.91
CA ASP A 219 -4.12 10.20 -9.39
C ASP A 219 -3.46 11.40 -8.69
N TRP A 220 -3.46 12.55 -9.36
CA TRP A 220 -2.94 13.79 -8.78
C TRP A 220 -3.52 15.02 -9.45
N CYS A 221 -3.49 16.15 -8.74
CA CYS A 221 -3.80 17.47 -9.28
C CYS A 221 -2.84 18.52 -8.74
N SER A 222 -2.79 19.67 -9.41
CA SER A 222 -2.08 20.84 -8.91
C SER A 222 -2.87 22.11 -9.18
N PHE A 223 -2.80 23.05 -8.25
CA PHE A 223 -3.47 24.34 -8.32
C PHE A 223 -2.63 25.43 -7.64
N PRO A 224 -2.81 26.71 -8.02
CA PRO A 224 -2.08 27.83 -7.41
C PRO A 224 -2.32 27.93 -5.90
N THR A 225 -1.29 28.35 -5.16
CA THR A 225 -1.40 28.67 -3.74
C THR A 225 -2.02 30.06 -3.60
N GLU A 226 -3.23 30.11 -3.04
CA GLU A 226 -3.98 31.34 -2.77
C GLU A 226 -4.03 31.60 -1.25
N HIS A 227 -5.08 32.26 -0.75
CA HIS A 227 -5.34 32.32 0.69
C HIS A 227 -5.55 30.89 1.25
N PRO A 228 -5.16 30.60 2.52
CA PRO A 228 -5.28 29.25 3.06
C PRO A 228 -6.68 28.66 2.98
N GLU A 229 -7.72 29.45 3.25
CA GLU A 229 -9.11 28.97 3.18
C GLU A 229 -9.47 28.44 1.79
N THR A 230 -9.18 29.21 0.74
CA THR A 230 -9.45 28.81 -0.65
C THR A 230 -8.59 27.63 -1.08
N THR A 231 -7.32 27.61 -0.67
CA THR A 231 -6.38 26.56 -1.06
C THR A 231 -6.73 25.24 -0.38
N LEU A 232 -7.01 25.25 0.93
CA LEU A 232 -7.35 24.06 1.69
C LEU A 232 -8.76 23.54 1.34
N ALA A 233 -9.70 24.40 0.93
CA ALA A 233 -10.97 23.94 0.37
C ALA A 233 -10.77 23.06 -0.88
N LYS A 234 -9.85 23.44 -1.78
CA LYS A 234 -9.50 22.63 -2.96
C LYS A 234 -8.84 21.30 -2.58
N VAL A 235 -7.99 21.30 -1.54
CA VAL A 235 -7.41 20.08 -0.97
C VAL A 235 -8.52 19.15 -0.45
N ILE A 236 -9.48 19.70 0.31
CA ILE A 236 -10.61 18.93 0.85
C ILE A 236 -11.47 18.36 -0.27
N ASP A 237 -11.80 19.17 -1.28
CA ASP A 237 -12.58 18.72 -2.43
C ASP A 237 -11.87 17.59 -3.20
N TYR A 238 -10.54 17.67 -3.34
CA TYR A 238 -9.76 16.62 -4.01
C TYR A 238 -9.82 15.27 -3.26
N PHE A 239 -9.71 15.27 -1.93
CA PHE A 239 -9.64 14.05 -1.13
C PHE A 239 -11.00 13.47 -0.72
N ARG A 240 -12.11 14.21 -0.86
CA ARG A 240 -13.44 13.85 -0.35
C ARG A 240 -13.89 12.42 -0.69
N ASP A 241 -13.67 11.99 -1.94
CA ASP A 241 -14.13 10.71 -2.46
C ASP A 241 -13.00 9.70 -2.69
N LYS A 242 -11.80 9.95 -2.12
CA LYS A 242 -10.61 9.14 -2.39
C LYS A 242 -10.40 7.98 -1.43
N GLY A 243 -11.10 7.96 -0.29
CA GLY A 243 -11.00 6.86 0.68
C GLY A 243 -9.60 6.65 1.25
N VAL A 244 -8.82 7.73 1.41
CA VAL A 244 -7.42 7.64 1.86
C VAL A 244 -7.31 7.08 3.29
N ALA A 245 -6.29 6.25 3.53
CA ALA A 245 -6.01 5.62 4.82
C ALA A 245 -5.19 6.53 5.75
N ALA A 246 -4.31 7.37 5.20
CA ALA A 246 -3.62 8.47 5.86
C ALA A 246 -3.28 9.59 4.86
N ILE A 247 -2.84 10.76 5.36
CA ILE A 247 -2.40 11.88 4.53
C ILE A 247 -1.02 12.37 4.97
N GLY A 248 -0.01 12.30 4.10
CA GLY A 248 1.29 12.91 4.29
C GLY A 248 1.34 14.33 3.72
N ILE A 249 1.91 15.27 4.47
CA ILE A 249 2.07 16.66 4.02
C ILE A 249 3.53 17.08 4.10
N GLY A 250 4.11 17.45 2.95
CA GLY A 250 5.37 18.17 2.84
C GLY A 250 5.07 19.65 2.60
N SER A 251 5.40 20.53 3.55
CA SER A 251 5.00 21.93 3.49
C SER A 251 6.17 22.90 3.42
N PHE A 252 5.98 24.01 2.69
CA PHE A 252 6.88 25.14 2.73
C PHE A 252 6.97 25.70 4.17
N GLY A 253 8.19 26.10 4.55
CA GLY A 253 8.52 26.52 5.91
C GLY A 253 8.51 28.04 6.17
N PRO A 254 8.84 28.42 7.41
CA PRO A 254 9.07 27.54 8.56
C PRO A 254 7.77 26.95 9.14
N ILE A 255 7.84 25.69 9.58
CA ILE A 255 6.70 24.95 10.15
C ILE A 255 7.04 24.40 11.54
N ASP A 256 6.01 24.19 12.37
CA ASP A 256 6.17 23.53 13.66
C ASP A 256 6.08 22.01 13.49
N LEU A 257 7.22 21.34 13.67
CA LEU A 257 7.37 19.88 13.54
C LEU A 257 7.33 19.15 14.88
N GLN A 258 7.30 19.86 16.02
CA GLN A 258 7.49 19.24 17.32
C GLN A 258 6.21 18.50 17.76
N PRO A 259 6.22 17.15 17.85
CA PRO A 259 5.05 16.42 18.31
C PRO A 259 4.68 16.85 19.73
N GLY A 260 3.41 17.16 19.96
CA GLY A 260 2.90 17.64 21.26
C GLY A 260 2.98 19.16 21.47
N SER A 261 3.60 19.92 20.56
CA SER A 261 3.47 21.37 20.54
C SER A 261 2.00 21.78 20.30
N PRO A 262 1.47 22.81 20.98
CA PRO A 262 0.14 23.35 20.71
C PRO A 262 -0.05 23.83 19.26
N THR A 263 1.06 24.12 18.56
CA THR A 263 1.08 24.58 17.16
C THR A 263 1.62 23.52 16.20
N TYR A 264 1.72 22.25 16.59
CA TYR A 264 2.08 21.17 15.66
C TYR A 264 1.13 21.14 14.46
N GLY A 265 1.68 21.13 13.25
CA GLY A 265 0.90 21.20 12.01
C GLY A 265 0.60 22.61 11.52
N TYR A 266 1.26 23.62 12.09
CA TYR A 266 1.14 25.01 11.67
C TYR A 266 2.28 25.42 10.74
N ILE A 267 1.95 26.27 9.76
CA ILE A 267 2.93 27.16 9.13
C ILE A 267 3.09 28.37 10.04
N THR A 268 4.30 28.67 10.48
CA THR A 268 4.53 29.65 11.56
C THR A 268 4.81 31.04 11.00
N THR A 269 6.00 31.26 10.43
CA THR A 269 6.47 32.60 10.03
C THR A 269 6.70 32.68 8.54
N THR A 270 5.76 33.25 7.78
CA THR A 270 5.91 33.38 6.32
C THR A 270 5.47 34.75 5.83
N PRO A 271 6.13 35.33 4.81
CA PRO A 271 5.67 36.56 4.17
C PRO A 271 4.39 36.37 3.34
N LYS A 272 3.89 35.13 3.19
CA LYS A 272 2.70 34.83 2.40
C LYS A 272 1.42 35.25 3.13
N PRO A 273 0.58 36.13 2.52
CA PRO A 273 -0.64 36.61 3.17
C PRO A 273 -1.54 35.46 3.63
N GLY A 274 -1.97 35.51 4.89
CA GLY A 274 -2.88 34.53 5.51
C GLY A 274 -2.23 33.24 6.01
N TRP A 275 -1.03 32.88 5.54
CA TRP A 275 -0.40 31.60 5.89
C TRP A 275 0.39 31.62 7.20
N GLY A 276 0.76 32.80 7.71
CA GLY A 276 1.40 32.93 9.03
C GLY A 276 0.48 32.48 10.16
N ASN A 277 0.98 31.58 11.01
CA ASN A 277 0.22 30.89 12.07
C ASN A 277 -1.03 30.12 11.58
N CYS A 278 -0.99 29.59 10.35
CA CYS A 278 -2.11 28.82 9.79
C CYS A 278 -2.08 27.36 10.29
N ASN A 279 -3.18 26.90 10.92
CA ASN A 279 -3.34 25.52 11.39
C ASN A 279 -3.78 24.57 10.26
N VAL A 280 -2.84 24.08 9.46
CA VAL A 280 -3.14 23.25 8.29
C VAL A 280 -3.72 21.90 8.71
N ILE A 281 -3.03 21.16 9.58
CA ILE A 281 -3.47 19.82 10.00
C ILE A 281 -4.80 19.89 10.75
N GLY A 282 -4.97 20.87 11.64
CA GLY A 282 -6.19 21.01 12.44
C GLY A 282 -7.42 21.33 11.60
N LEU A 283 -7.25 22.00 10.45
CA LEU A 283 -8.34 22.20 9.48
C LEU A 283 -8.66 20.90 8.76
N LEU A 284 -7.66 20.22 8.20
CA LEU A 284 -7.87 18.98 7.44
C LEU A 284 -8.41 17.83 8.31
N LYS A 285 -8.00 17.73 9.57
CA LYS A 285 -8.51 16.72 10.53
C LYS A 285 -10.00 16.81 10.82
N ARG A 286 -10.63 17.97 10.59
CA ARG A 286 -12.08 18.12 10.75
C ARG A 286 -12.86 17.40 9.67
N GLU A 287 -12.27 17.30 8.48
CA GLU A 287 -12.87 16.68 7.30
C GLU A 287 -12.42 15.23 7.13
N PHE A 288 -11.16 14.90 7.51
CA PHE A 288 -10.58 13.58 7.33
C PHE A 288 -10.13 12.98 8.68
N PRO A 289 -10.87 12.01 9.24
CA PRO A 289 -10.54 11.35 10.51
C PRO A 289 -9.48 10.25 10.32
N VAL A 290 -8.34 10.61 9.73
CA VAL A 290 -7.23 9.70 9.40
C VAL A 290 -5.92 10.19 10.01
N PRO A 291 -4.87 9.34 10.11
CA PRO A 291 -3.54 9.79 10.50
C PRO A 291 -2.96 10.82 9.52
N PHE A 292 -2.19 11.78 10.06
CA PHE A 292 -1.49 12.79 9.25
C PHE A 292 0.02 12.73 9.49
N GLY A 293 0.79 12.69 8.41
CA GLY A 293 2.23 12.97 8.41
C GLY A 293 2.48 14.45 8.14
N TRP A 294 3.48 15.03 8.80
CA TRP A 294 3.82 16.45 8.68
C TRP A 294 5.33 16.61 8.65
N ASP A 295 5.84 17.14 7.55
CA ASP A 295 7.25 17.48 7.41
C ASP A 295 7.42 18.68 6.45
N THR A 296 8.66 19.14 6.28
CA THR A 296 8.95 20.13 5.23
C THR A 296 8.88 19.48 3.86
N ASP A 297 8.59 20.29 2.83
CA ASP A 297 8.64 19.87 1.42
C ASP A 297 9.96 19.17 1.05
N VAL A 298 11.09 19.72 1.49
CA VAL A 298 12.43 19.16 1.24
C VAL A 298 12.72 17.88 2.02
N ASN A 299 12.20 17.73 3.24
CA ASN A 299 12.30 16.47 3.98
C ASN A 299 11.40 15.38 3.37
N ALA A 300 10.23 15.75 2.87
CA ALA A 300 9.36 14.84 2.14
C ALA A 300 10.04 14.33 0.85
N ALA A 301 10.68 15.24 0.09
CA ALA A 301 11.47 14.86 -1.07
C ALA A 301 12.66 13.95 -0.71
N ALA A 302 13.42 14.29 0.34
CA ALA A 302 14.51 13.45 0.83
C ALA A 302 14.02 12.05 1.26
N LEU A 303 12.84 11.97 1.90
CA LEU A 303 12.21 10.71 2.27
C LEU A 303 11.84 9.88 1.03
N GLY A 304 11.33 10.53 -0.03
CA GLY A 304 11.08 9.88 -1.31
C GLY A 304 12.35 9.27 -1.91
N GLU A 305 13.44 10.03 -1.93
CA GLU A 305 14.73 9.58 -2.48
C GLU A 305 15.33 8.38 -1.73
N VAL A 306 15.23 8.33 -0.39
CA VAL A 306 15.74 7.19 0.40
C VAL A 306 14.81 5.97 0.34
N THR A 307 13.52 6.17 0.07
CA THR A 307 12.54 5.07 0.05
C THR A 307 12.48 4.42 -1.33
N TRP A 308 12.40 5.23 -2.37
CA TRP A 308 12.13 4.78 -3.74
C TRP A 308 13.14 5.30 -4.77
N GLY A 309 13.86 6.38 -4.49
CA GLY A 309 14.72 7.08 -5.45
C GLY A 309 16.21 6.74 -5.39
N ALA A 310 17.05 7.73 -5.69
CA ALA A 310 18.49 7.60 -5.90
C ALA A 310 19.26 7.22 -4.63
N ALA A 311 18.67 7.41 -3.45
CA ALA A 311 19.30 7.07 -2.17
C ALA A 311 18.75 5.77 -1.56
N LYS A 312 17.99 4.97 -2.32
CA LYS A 312 17.45 3.69 -1.85
C LYS A 312 18.55 2.75 -1.35
N GLY A 313 18.37 2.24 -0.13
CA GLY A 313 19.33 1.35 0.54
C GLY A 313 20.50 2.07 1.22
N LEU A 314 20.49 3.41 1.26
CA LEU A 314 21.44 4.21 2.01
C LEU A 314 20.80 4.79 3.27
N ASP A 315 21.56 4.87 4.36
CA ASP A 315 21.10 5.45 5.64
C ASP A 315 21.30 6.97 5.72
N HIS A 316 22.00 7.56 4.74
CA HIS A 316 22.36 8.97 4.73
C HIS A 316 22.05 9.59 3.36
N CYS A 317 21.31 10.68 3.36
CA CYS A 317 20.94 11.42 2.15
C CYS A 317 20.91 12.93 2.44
N VAL A 318 21.43 13.71 1.49
CA VAL A 318 21.25 15.15 1.44
C VAL A 318 20.51 15.48 0.16
N TYR A 319 19.30 15.99 0.29
CA TYR A 319 18.50 16.46 -0.83
C TYR A 319 18.58 17.99 -0.89
N TYR A 320 18.88 18.54 -2.05
CA TYR A 320 18.80 19.98 -2.30
C TYR A 320 17.74 20.26 -3.37
N THR A 321 16.86 21.21 -3.09
CA THR A 321 16.04 21.84 -4.12
C THR A 321 16.61 23.21 -4.45
N ILE A 322 16.76 23.52 -5.73
CA ILE A 322 17.18 24.82 -6.24
C ILE A 322 16.14 25.26 -7.25
N GLY A 323 15.28 26.20 -6.85
CA GLY A 323 14.16 26.68 -7.64
C GLY A 323 13.86 28.14 -7.31
N THR A 324 12.63 28.47 -6.91
CA THR A 324 12.29 29.81 -6.42
C THR A 324 13.15 30.22 -5.22
N GLY A 325 13.48 29.26 -4.36
CA GLY A 325 14.44 29.37 -3.27
C GLY A 325 15.40 28.18 -3.26
N VAL A 326 16.22 28.07 -2.22
CA VAL A 326 17.11 26.92 -2.00
C VAL A 326 16.78 26.28 -0.66
N GLY A 327 16.39 25.01 -0.69
CA GLY A 327 16.04 24.24 0.50
C GLY A 327 16.85 22.96 0.60
N ILE A 328 16.99 22.43 1.82
CA ILE A 328 17.73 21.21 2.09
C ILE A 328 16.91 20.23 2.93
N GLY A 329 16.84 18.98 2.48
CA GLY A 329 16.33 17.85 3.25
C GLY A 329 17.49 16.95 3.67
N LEU A 330 17.49 16.50 4.92
CA LEU A 330 18.58 15.71 5.49
C LEU A 330 18.05 14.43 6.11
N VAL A 331 18.59 13.29 5.67
CA VAL A 331 18.39 11.97 6.30
C VAL A 331 19.74 11.51 6.83
N ALA A 332 19.81 11.13 8.11
CA ALA A 332 20.99 10.56 8.72
C ALA A 332 20.63 9.38 9.63
N GLY A 333 21.28 8.24 9.44
CA GLY A 333 20.98 7.01 10.17
C GLY A 333 19.54 6.53 9.93
N GLY A 334 19.03 6.68 8.71
CA GLY A 334 17.67 6.32 8.32
C GLY A 334 16.57 7.24 8.88
N LYS A 335 16.94 8.37 9.49
CA LYS A 335 16.00 9.33 10.09
C LYS A 335 16.16 10.71 9.49
N ARG A 336 15.04 11.36 9.18
CA ARG A 336 15.02 12.80 8.85
C ARG A 336 15.59 13.59 10.02
N VAL A 337 16.43 14.56 9.72
CA VAL A 337 17.11 15.38 10.73
C VAL A 337 16.18 16.52 11.13
N HIS A 338 15.62 16.41 12.33
CA HIS A 338 14.87 17.47 13.01
C HIS A 338 15.71 17.94 14.21
N GLY A 339 16.16 19.20 14.17
CA GLY A 339 16.92 19.83 15.26
C GLY A 339 16.03 20.70 16.15
N LEU A 340 16.57 21.81 16.66
CA LEU A 340 15.73 22.86 17.27
C LEU A 340 14.69 23.40 16.26
N LEU A 341 15.10 23.49 14.99
CA LEU A 341 14.27 23.75 13.82
C LEU A 341 14.71 22.79 12.69
N HIS A 342 13.95 22.74 11.60
CA HIS A 342 14.43 22.08 10.38
C HIS A 342 15.63 22.85 9.77
N PRO A 343 16.53 22.16 9.05
CA PRO A 343 17.69 22.80 8.44
C PRO A 343 17.31 23.82 7.35
N GLU A 344 17.98 24.98 7.35
CA GLU A 344 17.81 26.06 6.35
C GLU A 344 19.11 26.25 5.55
N GLY A 345 19.55 25.17 4.90
CA GLY A 345 20.84 25.11 4.21
C GLY A 345 21.00 26.06 3.03
N GLY A 346 19.90 26.61 2.49
CA GLY A 346 19.93 27.65 1.46
C GLY A 346 20.43 29.01 1.96
N HIS A 347 20.42 29.25 3.27
CA HIS A 347 20.85 30.53 3.84
C HIS A 347 22.29 30.52 4.37
N ILE A 348 23.05 29.46 4.11
CA ILE A 348 24.50 29.45 4.39
C ILE A 348 25.20 30.52 3.55
N ARG A 349 26.20 31.18 4.13
CA ARG A 349 27.09 32.07 3.38
C ARG A 349 28.14 31.25 2.65
N THR A 350 28.23 31.42 1.35
CA THR A 350 29.26 30.81 0.51
C THR A 350 30.36 31.83 0.20
N ARG A 351 31.51 31.35 -0.29
CA ARG A 351 32.52 32.26 -0.84
C ARG A 351 32.02 32.78 -2.19
N ARG A 352 32.05 34.09 -2.37
CA ARG A 352 31.71 34.72 -3.66
C ARG A 352 32.75 34.37 -4.72
N HIS A 353 32.29 34.12 -5.94
CA HIS A 353 33.20 34.05 -7.08
C HIS A 353 33.86 35.43 -7.24
N PRO A 354 35.19 35.52 -7.46
CA PRO A 354 35.90 36.80 -7.56
C PRO A 354 35.34 37.75 -8.62
N GLU A 355 34.74 37.20 -9.67
CA GLU A 355 34.16 37.94 -10.80
C GLU A 355 32.64 38.16 -10.68
N ASP A 356 31.97 37.59 -9.66
CA ASP A 356 30.53 37.78 -9.46
C ASP A 356 30.23 39.04 -8.64
N HIS A 357 29.81 40.08 -9.35
CA HIS A 357 29.44 41.38 -8.79
C HIS A 357 27.95 41.49 -8.39
N PHE A 358 27.15 40.43 -8.54
CA PHE A 358 25.74 40.46 -8.18
C PHE A 358 25.55 40.62 -6.67
N ALA A 359 24.74 41.59 -6.23
CA ALA A 359 24.62 41.90 -4.80
C ALA A 359 23.96 40.77 -3.97
N GLY A 360 23.18 39.90 -4.61
CA GLY A 360 22.34 38.90 -3.96
C GLY A 360 20.91 39.40 -3.77
N LEU A 361 19.94 38.48 -3.77
CA LEU A 361 18.50 38.79 -3.73
C LEU A 361 17.84 38.44 -2.38
N CYS A 362 18.51 37.70 -1.50
CA CYS A 362 17.89 37.25 -0.26
C CYS A 362 17.56 38.46 0.63
N PRO A 363 16.29 38.66 1.06
CA PRO A 363 15.89 39.84 1.82
C PRO A 363 16.49 39.88 3.24
N TYR A 364 16.95 38.74 3.76
CA TYR A 364 17.56 38.63 5.08
C TYR A 364 19.08 38.77 5.05
N HIS A 365 19.73 38.16 4.05
CA HIS A 365 21.18 37.96 4.06
C HIS A 365 21.91 38.59 2.87
N GLY A 366 21.19 39.02 1.83
CA GLY A 366 21.78 39.44 0.56
C GLY A 366 22.33 38.25 -0.22
N ASP A 367 23.59 37.89 0.05
CA ASP A 367 24.42 36.99 -0.75
C ASP A 367 24.66 35.60 -0.13
N CYS A 368 23.68 35.07 0.61
CA CYS A 368 23.67 33.65 0.96
C CYS A 368 23.49 32.76 -0.29
N LEU A 369 23.67 31.43 -0.15
CA LEU A 369 23.53 30.47 -1.25
C LEU A 369 22.25 30.70 -2.07
N GLU A 370 21.09 30.80 -1.42
CA GLU A 370 19.81 31.12 -2.07
C GLU A 370 19.85 32.47 -2.79
N GLY A 371 20.31 33.52 -2.09
CA GLY A 371 20.37 34.87 -2.62
C GLY A 371 21.26 34.99 -3.86
N MET A 372 22.17 34.05 -4.07
CA MET A 372 23.10 34.02 -5.20
C MET A 372 22.74 33.00 -6.28
N ALA A 373 22.10 31.88 -5.95
CA ALA A 373 21.94 30.72 -6.85
C ALA A 373 20.49 30.32 -7.15
N ALA A 374 19.50 30.86 -6.43
CA ALA A 374 18.09 30.56 -6.74
C ALA A 374 17.70 31.09 -8.14
N GLY A 375 16.64 30.53 -8.72
CA GLY A 375 16.10 30.96 -10.02
C GLY A 375 15.89 32.47 -10.14
N PRO A 376 15.25 33.16 -9.16
CA PRO A 376 15.13 34.62 -9.17
C PRO A 376 16.47 35.36 -9.10
N ALA A 377 17.48 34.81 -8.43
CA ALA A 377 18.83 35.39 -8.38
C ALA A 377 19.53 35.27 -9.74
N ILE A 378 19.42 34.12 -10.42
CA ILE A 378 19.90 33.93 -11.80
C ILE A 378 19.21 34.91 -12.74
N GLN A 379 17.87 35.01 -12.66
CA GLN A 379 17.10 35.92 -13.48
C GLN A 379 17.47 37.39 -13.25
N ALA A 380 17.64 37.81 -12.00
CA ALA A 380 18.04 39.18 -11.68
C ALA A 380 19.49 39.48 -12.12
N ARG A 381 20.41 38.51 -11.99
CA ARG A 381 21.81 38.65 -12.41
C ARG A 381 21.94 38.77 -13.92
N TRP A 382 21.24 37.93 -14.67
CA TRP A 382 21.42 37.80 -16.13
C TRP A 382 20.29 38.41 -16.97
N GLN A 383 19.28 39.00 -16.32
CA GLN A 383 18.10 39.59 -16.96
C GLN A 383 17.31 38.60 -17.85
N SER A 384 17.47 37.30 -17.62
CA SER A 384 16.78 36.22 -18.33
C SER A 384 16.57 35.02 -17.38
N PRO A 385 15.40 34.34 -17.42
CA PRO A 385 15.17 33.13 -16.63
C PRO A 385 16.21 32.05 -16.92
N GLY A 386 16.61 31.28 -15.91
CA GLY A 386 17.61 30.21 -16.09
C GLY A 386 17.24 29.17 -17.16
N SER A 387 15.94 28.93 -17.38
CA SER A 387 15.43 28.03 -18.43
C SER A 387 15.65 28.52 -19.86
N GLU A 388 15.93 29.81 -20.04
CA GLU A 388 16.21 30.42 -21.35
C GLU A 388 17.72 30.61 -21.60
N LEU A 389 18.55 30.39 -20.58
CA LEU A 389 20.00 30.48 -20.73
C LEU A 389 20.53 29.24 -21.47
N PRO A 390 21.44 29.41 -22.45
CA PRO A 390 22.15 28.31 -23.08
C PRO A 390 22.87 27.42 -22.07
N THR A 391 23.04 26.13 -22.39
CA THR A 391 23.73 25.17 -21.49
C THR A 391 25.22 25.48 -21.29
N ASP A 392 25.82 26.27 -22.19
CA ASP A 392 27.21 26.75 -22.16
C ASP A 392 27.34 28.18 -21.61
N HIS A 393 26.25 28.76 -21.08
CA HIS A 393 26.29 30.10 -20.50
C HIS A 393 27.16 30.13 -19.22
N PRO A 394 27.95 31.21 -18.99
CA PRO A 394 28.74 31.40 -17.75
C PRO A 394 27.95 31.43 -16.43
N ALA A 395 26.63 31.22 -16.47
CA ALA A 395 25.80 31.13 -15.27
C ALA A 395 25.92 29.75 -14.59
N TRP A 396 26.47 28.76 -15.31
CA TRP A 396 26.58 27.37 -14.89
C TRP A 396 28.00 26.96 -14.46
N GLU A 397 28.96 27.87 -14.59
CA GLU A 397 30.31 27.79 -14.01
C GLU A 397 30.34 28.53 -12.67
#